data_AF-A0A2N5DE14-F1
#
_entry.id   AF-A0A2N5DE14-F1
#
_cell.length_a   1.000
_cell.length_b   1.000
_cell.length_c   1.000
_cell.angle_alpha   90.00
_cell.angle_beta   90.00
_cell.angle_gamma   90.00
#
_symmetry.space_group_name_H-M   'P 1'
#
loop_
_entity.id
_entity.type
_entity.pdbx_description
1 polymer ?
#
loop_
_entity_poly.entity_id
_entity_poly.type
_entity_poly.pdbx_seq_one_letter_code
_entity_poly.pdbx_strand_id
1 'polypeptide(L)'
;MRRTLSVAFSALMALSIAVTATSAYAQGGRGGQGGGQEDDGGAKKKKRDEEWNQPKAPLAQLRNAGPCPFVKVLYDASRYVEFKGGKESAAATGYTGEIQGVSSGCAYKSNDPIKMQVEVLFALGRGPEATETRKTYRYWVAVTERNKSVLAKEYFDLPITFPASGDRVYATEKLQTITIPRAEATTSGSNFEVLIGFDVTPEMAAFNRDGKRFRVNAGQAAQAQQAGTPPKQ
;
A
#
# COMPACT_ATOMS: atom_id res chain seq x y z
N MET A 1 -45.52 54.59 1.30
CA MET A 1 -46.81 53.85 1.38
C MET A 1 -46.50 52.57 2.17
N ARG A 2 -47.09 52.24 3.33
CA ARG A 2 -48.53 51.97 3.64
C ARG A 2 -49.12 50.92 2.67
N ARG A 3 -49.77 49.82 3.09
CA ARG A 3 -50.06 49.29 4.46
C ARG A 3 -50.77 47.90 4.33
N THR A 4 -50.76 47.09 5.40
CA THR A 4 -51.81 46.13 5.87
C THR A 4 -52.18 44.87 5.04
N LEU A 5 -52.16 43.64 5.61
CA LEU A 5 -53.19 42.90 6.42
C LEU A 5 -54.49 42.56 5.62
N SER A 6 -55.18 41.40 5.72
CA SER A 6 -55.03 40.18 6.57
C SER A 6 -56.03 39.05 6.17
N VAL A 7 -55.71 37.77 6.47
CA VAL A 7 -56.60 36.64 6.93
C VAL A 7 -57.71 36.14 5.94
N ALA A 8 -57.88 34.83 5.63
CA ALA A 8 -58.54 33.79 6.47
C ALA A 8 -58.47 32.32 5.92
N PHE A 9 -58.33 31.32 6.81
CA PHE A 9 -58.93 29.93 6.87
C PHE A 9 -58.99 28.98 5.61
N SER A 10 -58.84 27.64 5.63
CA SER A 10 -58.93 26.56 6.67
C SER A 10 -58.17 25.24 6.32
N ALA A 11 -57.80 24.46 7.35
CA ALA A 11 -57.62 22.97 7.53
C ALA A 11 -57.34 22.00 6.34
N LEU A 12 -56.50 20.94 6.46
CA LEU A 12 -56.71 19.72 7.27
C LEU A 12 -55.41 18.88 7.55
N MET A 13 -55.50 17.90 8.47
CA MET A 13 -54.45 16.96 8.92
C MET A 13 -54.09 15.90 7.83
N ALA A 14 -53.11 14.99 7.93
CA ALA A 14 -52.22 14.51 9.01
C ALA A 14 -50.90 13.97 8.38
N LEU A 15 -49.89 13.41 9.06
CA LEU A 15 -49.61 13.08 10.47
C LEU A 15 -48.08 13.24 10.73
N SER A 16 -47.59 12.99 11.94
CA SER A 16 -46.14 12.95 12.30
C SER A 16 -45.79 11.58 12.94
N ILE A 17 -44.56 11.19 13.28
CA ILE A 17 -43.64 11.81 14.25
C ILE A 17 -42.20 11.29 14.01
N ALA A 18 -41.21 12.15 14.17
CA ALA A 18 -39.82 11.79 14.50
C ALA A 18 -39.44 12.49 15.81
N VAL A 19 -38.64 11.85 16.69
CA VAL A 19 -38.14 12.47 17.93
C VAL A 19 -36.66 12.15 18.13
N THR A 20 -35.91 13.17 18.54
CA THR A 20 -34.47 13.13 18.82
C THR A 20 -34.16 13.26 20.32
N ALA A 21 -33.16 12.48 20.76
CA ALA A 21 -32.15 12.79 21.80
C ALA A 21 -32.53 13.29 23.22
N THR A 22 -32.15 12.47 24.22
CA THR A 22 -31.60 12.84 25.57
C THR A 22 -32.52 13.56 26.59
N SER A 23 -32.42 13.37 27.91
CA SER A 23 -31.57 12.52 28.78
C SER A 23 -32.18 12.39 30.20
N ALA A 24 -31.92 11.29 30.93
CA ALA A 24 -31.96 11.21 32.41
C ALA A 24 -31.38 9.85 32.90
N TYR A 25 -30.73 9.83 34.07
CA TYR A 25 -30.16 8.62 34.69
C TYR A 25 -30.96 8.16 35.93
N ALA A 26 -31.06 6.82 36.08
CA ALA A 26 -31.05 6.04 37.32
C ALA A 26 -32.06 6.30 38.48
N GLN A 27 -33.11 5.47 38.52
CA GLN A 27 -33.66 4.73 39.68
C GLN A 27 -34.40 3.51 39.06
N GLY A 28 -34.47 2.29 39.59
CA GLY A 28 -34.07 1.73 40.87
C GLY A 28 -35.20 0.81 41.39
N GLY A 29 -34.99 -0.51 41.46
CA GLY A 29 -35.88 -1.41 42.23
C GLY A 29 -36.69 -2.50 41.48
N ARG A 30 -36.06 -3.65 41.26
CA ARG A 30 -36.49 -4.98 41.78
C ARG A 30 -37.89 -5.55 41.44
N GLY A 31 -37.89 -6.48 40.47
CA GLY A 31 -38.72 -7.72 40.47
C GLY A 31 -40.06 -7.66 39.73
N GLY A 32 -40.39 -8.59 38.83
CA GLY A 32 -39.60 -9.72 38.30
C GLY A 32 -40.41 -10.61 37.34
N GLN A 33 -39.76 -11.63 36.75
CA GLN A 33 -40.34 -12.66 35.86
C GLN A 33 -40.75 -12.15 34.45
N GLY A 34 -40.26 -12.67 33.32
CA GLY A 34 -39.20 -13.65 33.08
C GLY A 34 -39.06 -13.92 31.56
N GLY A 35 -37.88 -14.35 31.09
CA GLY A 35 -37.62 -14.64 29.66
C GLY A 35 -36.17 -14.34 29.29
N GLY A 36 -35.37 -15.37 29.03
CA GLY A 36 -33.91 -15.26 29.00
C GLY A 36 -33.33 -14.66 27.72
N GLN A 37 -32.31 -13.80 27.87
CA GLN A 37 -31.42 -13.36 26.79
C GLN A 37 -29.97 -13.15 27.29
N GLU A 38 -29.53 -13.95 28.27
CA GLU A 38 -28.19 -13.88 28.86
C GLU A 38 -27.54 -15.28 28.90
N ASP A 39 -27.05 -15.78 27.76
CA ASP A 39 -26.11 -16.94 27.73
C ASP A 39 -25.45 -17.16 26.35
N ASP A 40 -26.10 -16.73 25.26
CA ASP A 40 -25.67 -16.95 23.87
C ASP A 40 -24.21 -16.55 23.57
N GLY A 41 -23.72 -15.45 24.15
CA GLY A 41 -22.38 -14.94 23.91
C GLY A 41 -21.27 -15.82 24.49
N GLY A 42 -21.48 -16.32 25.72
CA GLY A 42 -20.53 -17.19 26.42
C GLY A 42 -20.46 -18.57 25.78
N ALA A 43 -21.62 -19.16 25.46
CA ALA A 43 -21.71 -20.46 24.79
C ALA A 43 -21.09 -20.44 23.38
N LYS A 44 -21.39 -19.41 22.57
CA LYS A 44 -20.79 -19.27 21.22
C LYS A 44 -19.30 -18.97 21.26
N LYS A 45 -18.78 -18.35 22.32
CA LYS A 45 -17.34 -18.19 22.51
C LYS A 45 -16.67 -19.52 22.88
N LYS A 46 -17.16 -20.20 23.92
CA LYS A 46 -16.64 -21.53 24.33
C LYS A 46 -16.61 -22.52 23.18
N LYS A 47 -17.73 -22.67 22.44
CA LYS A 47 -17.81 -23.62 21.32
C LYS A 47 -16.81 -23.29 20.21
N ARG A 48 -16.61 -22.01 19.90
CA ARG A 48 -15.60 -21.57 18.92
C ARG A 48 -14.18 -21.82 19.42
N ASP A 49 -13.92 -21.55 20.69
CA ASP A 49 -12.62 -21.80 21.31
C ASP A 49 -12.34 -23.33 21.36
N GLU A 50 -13.33 -24.19 21.66
CA GLU A 50 -13.20 -25.65 21.61
C GLU A 50 -12.99 -26.19 20.18
N GLU A 51 -13.66 -25.62 19.18
CA GLU A 51 -13.56 -26.05 17.78
C GLU A 51 -12.26 -25.60 17.09
N TRP A 52 -11.78 -24.39 17.40
CA TRP A 52 -10.63 -23.75 16.73
C TRP A 52 -9.32 -23.76 17.54
N ASN A 53 -9.37 -23.94 18.86
CA ASN A 53 -8.17 -23.99 19.72
C ASN A 53 -7.73 -25.45 19.95
N GLN A 54 -7.76 -26.25 18.87
CA GLN A 54 -7.25 -27.62 18.90
C GLN A 54 -5.78 -27.63 19.31
N PRO A 55 -5.32 -28.65 20.09
CA PRO A 55 -3.91 -28.77 20.42
C PRO A 55 -3.09 -28.83 19.13
N LYS A 56 -2.06 -27.98 19.03
CA LYS A 56 -1.19 -27.89 17.85
C LYS A 56 -0.73 -29.31 17.48
N ALA A 57 -1.10 -29.77 16.29
CA ALA A 57 -0.73 -31.08 15.81
C ALA A 57 0.80 -31.28 15.97
N PRO A 58 1.26 -32.48 16.37
CA PRO A 58 2.68 -32.78 16.56
C PRO A 58 3.39 -32.99 15.22
N LEU A 59 3.12 -32.11 14.25
CA LEU A 59 3.93 -31.96 13.05
C LEU A 59 5.32 -31.55 13.49
N ALA A 60 6.33 -32.30 13.06
CA ALA A 60 7.70 -31.85 13.18
C ALA A 60 7.80 -30.44 12.59
N GLN A 61 8.18 -29.46 13.42
CA GLN A 61 8.40 -28.11 12.94
C GLN A 61 9.61 -28.13 11.99
N LEU A 62 9.34 -28.35 10.70
CA LEU A 62 10.21 -27.99 9.58
C LEU A 62 10.27 -26.46 9.45
N ARG A 63 10.59 -25.80 10.57
CA ARG A 63 11.10 -24.44 10.56
C ARG A 63 12.42 -24.50 9.80
N ASN A 64 12.57 -23.57 8.87
CA ASN A 64 13.84 -23.37 8.20
C ASN A 64 15.00 -23.36 9.21
N ALA A 65 16.06 -24.10 8.91
CA ALA A 65 17.24 -24.21 9.77
C ALA A 65 17.94 -22.86 10.04
N GLY A 66 17.60 -21.81 9.28
CA GLY A 66 17.98 -20.43 9.54
C GLY A 66 16.90 -19.41 9.13
N PRO A 67 17.06 -18.14 9.52
CA PRO A 67 16.20 -17.03 9.12
C PRO A 67 16.42 -16.65 7.64
N CYS A 68 15.37 -16.32 6.88
CA CYS A 68 15.54 -15.89 5.48
C CYS A 68 16.46 -14.66 5.35
N PRO A 69 17.20 -14.55 4.22
CA PRO A 69 17.82 -13.30 3.81
C PRO A 69 16.83 -12.14 3.73
N PHE A 70 17.34 -10.94 3.95
CA PHE A 70 16.51 -9.74 3.98
C PHE A 70 16.25 -9.29 2.55
N VAL A 71 15.00 -8.97 2.21
CA VAL A 71 14.66 -8.46 0.89
C VAL A 71 14.20 -7.01 1.03
N LYS A 72 14.80 -6.11 0.25
CA LYS A 72 14.51 -4.67 0.31
C LYS A 72 14.51 -4.03 -1.08
N VAL A 73 13.79 -2.93 -1.18
CA VAL A 73 13.88 -1.99 -2.31
C VAL A 73 14.94 -0.94 -1.97
N LEU A 74 15.88 -0.69 -2.89
CA LEU A 74 16.85 0.41 -2.71
C LEU A 74 16.14 1.75 -2.94
N TYR A 75 16.17 2.66 -1.96
CA TYR A 75 15.39 3.91 -2.00
C TYR A 75 15.63 4.75 -3.27
N ASP A 76 16.90 5.00 -3.62
CA ASP A 76 17.31 5.76 -4.80
C ASP A 76 16.84 5.13 -6.13
N ALA A 77 16.54 3.82 -6.14
CA ALA A 77 16.04 3.07 -7.29
C ALA A 77 14.60 2.55 -7.10
N SER A 78 13.90 2.99 -6.05
CA SER A 78 12.52 2.55 -5.72
C SER A 78 11.49 3.05 -6.73
N ARG A 79 11.81 4.16 -7.41
CA ARG A 79 10.95 4.88 -8.33
C ARG A 79 11.67 5.14 -9.65
N TYR A 80 10.94 5.00 -10.75
CA TYR A 80 11.34 5.40 -12.08
C TYR A 80 10.55 6.66 -12.45
N VAL A 81 11.22 7.72 -12.90
CA VAL A 81 10.56 8.97 -13.34
C VAL A 81 11.28 9.51 -14.57
N GLU A 82 10.71 9.27 -15.75
CA GLU A 82 11.26 9.77 -17.02
C GLU A 82 10.72 11.17 -17.31
N PHE A 83 11.62 12.16 -17.33
CA PHE A 83 11.33 13.55 -17.69
C PHE A 83 11.70 13.84 -19.14
N LYS A 84 10.81 14.49 -19.89
CA LYS A 84 11.17 15.10 -21.18
C LYS A 84 11.80 16.48 -20.98
N GLY A 85 12.79 16.79 -21.81
CA GLY A 85 13.45 18.11 -21.82
C GLY A 85 14.14 18.51 -20.50
N GLY A 86 14.48 17.56 -19.62
CA GLY A 86 15.16 17.82 -18.35
C GLY A 86 14.34 18.58 -17.30
N LYS A 87 13.02 18.71 -17.47
CA LYS A 87 12.16 19.48 -16.57
C LYS A 87 11.56 18.58 -15.49
N GLU A 88 11.93 18.77 -14.23
CA GLU A 88 11.38 18.04 -13.08
C GLU A 88 9.92 18.44 -12.74
N SER A 89 8.96 18.17 -13.65
CA SER A 89 7.54 18.52 -13.45
C SER A 89 6.58 17.43 -13.92
N ALA A 90 5.39 17.37 -13.30
CA ALA A 90 4.35 16.40 -13.66
C ALA A 90 3.88 16.57 -15.12
N ALA A 91 3.86 17.81 -15.63
CA ALA A 91 3.52 18.12 -17.01
C ALA A 91 4.61 17.69 -18.01
N ALA A 92 5.86 17.51 -17.57
CA ALA A 92 6.98 17.04 -18.40
C ALA A 92 7.24 15.53 -18.25
N THR A 93 6.38 14.79 -17.55
CA THR A 93 6.59 13.38 -17.24
C THR A 93 6.17 12.49 -18.43
N GLY A 94 7.10 11.67 -18.91
CA GLY A 94 6.85 10.62 -19.89
C GLY A 94 6.30 9.37 -19.21
N TYR A 95 7.11 8.67 -18.43
CA TYR A 95 6.72 7.42 -17.76
C TYR A 95 7.12 7.43 -16.29
N THR A 96 6.35 6.74 -15.46
CA THR A 96 6.62 6.55 -14.03
C THR A 96 6.54 5.09 -13.63
N GLY A 97 7.26 4.75 -12.56
CA GLY A 97 7.16 3.47 -11.90
C GLY A 97 7.49 3.60 -10.42
N GLU A 98 6.91 2.74 -9.59
CA GLU A 98 7.21 2.64 -8.17
C GLU A 98 7.08 1.18 -7.74
N ILE A 99 8.09 0.65 -7.05
CA ILE A 99 7.99 -0.67 -6.42
C ILE A 99 7.16 -0.50 -5.14
N GLN A 100 5.88 -0.87 -5.20
CA GLN A 100 4.91 -0.73 -4.12
C GLN A 100 5.16 -1.70 -2.96
N GLY A 101 5.72 -2.86 -3.26
CA GLY A 101 5.94 -3.89 -2.27
C GLY A 101 6.78 -5.05 -2.80
N VAL A 102 7.40 -5.74 -1.86
CA VAL A 102 8.12 -6.99 -2.11
C VAL A 102 7.71 -7.99 -1.04
N SER A 103 7.42 -9.22 -1.44
CA SER A 103 7.25 -10.35 -0.54
C SER A 103 8.23 -11.46 -0.92
N SER A 104 8.56 -12.33 0.04
CA SER A 104 9.53 -13.40 -0.21
C SER A 104 9.30 -14.61 0.68
N GLY A 105 9.58 -15.79 0.13
CA GLY A 105 9.71 -17.04 0.88
C GLY A 105 11.11 -17.64 0.67
N CYS A 106 11.60 -18.42 1.63
CA CYS A 106 12.84 -19.16 1.47
C CYS A 106 12.74 -20.56 2.06
N ALA A 107 13.61 -21.46 1.59
CA ALA A 107 13.78 -22.80 2.12
C ALA A 107 15.23 -23.04 2.57
N TYR A 108 15.38 -23.67 3.73
CA TYR A 108 16.65 -24.13 4.29
C TYR A 108 16.64 -25.64 4.49
N LYS A 109 17.70 -26.31 4.03
CA LYS A 109 17.90 -27.74 4.27
C LYS A 109 19.38 -28.02 4.48
N SER A 110 19.74 -28.54 5.66
CA SER A 110 21.10 -28.99 6.04
C SER A 110 22.24 -28.13 5.47
N ASN A 111 22.93 -28.60 4.42
CA ASN A 111 24.07 -27.94 3.79
C ASN A 111 23.72 -27.32 2.41
N ASP A 112 22.48 -27.47 1.94
CA ASP A 112 22.04 -27.01 0.62
C ASP A 112 22.12 -25.47 0.52
N PRO A 113 22.34 -24.89 -0.68
CA PRO A 113 22.17 -23.46 -0.91
C PRO A 113 20.80 -22.96 -0.46
N ILE A 114 20.72 -21.70 -0.01
CA ILE A 114 19.44 -21.09 0.33
C ILE A 114 18.69 -20.86 -0.97
N LYS A 115 17.48 -21.42 -1.08
CA LYS A 115 16.57 -21.17 -2.21
C LYS A 115 15.53 -20.16 -1.78
N MET A 116 15.39 -19.08 -2.54
CA MET A 116 14.41 -18.02 -2.28
C MET A 116 13.49 -17.79 -3.46
N GLN A 117 12.24 -17.49 -3.16
CA GLN A 117 11.25 -16.92 -4.07
C GLN A 117 10.98 -15.49 -3.66
N VAL A 118 10.86 -14.59 -4.64
CA VAL A 118 10.56 -13.18 -4.42
C VAL A 118 9.46 -12.75 -5.38
N GLU A 119 8.46 -12.04 -4.86
CA GLU A 119 7.37 -11.45 -5.63
C GLU A 119 7.41 -9.93 -5.47
N VAL A 120 7.48 -9.20 -6.59
CA VAL A 120 7.65 -7.75 -6.65
C VAL A 120 6.40 -7.12 -7.27
N LEU A 121 5.77 -6.21 -6.54
CA LEU A 121 4.62 -5.44 -7.05
C LEU A 121 5.08 -4.07 -7.54
N PHE A 122 4.89 -3.83 -8.83
CA PHE A 122 5.13 -2.55 -9.48
C PHE A 122 3.82 -1.80 -9.70
N ALA A 123 3.78 -0.51 -9.39
CA ALA A 123 2.79 0.44 -9.90
C ALA A 123 3.46 1.28 -10.99
N LEU A 124 2.87 1.32 -12.18
CA LEU A 124 3.47 1.88 -13.38
C LEU A 124 2.50 2.88 -14.00
N GLY A 125 3.03 4.00 -14.50
CA GLY A 125 2.24 5.14 -14.96
C GLY A 125 2.73 5.72 -16.29
N ARG A 126 1.79 6.19 -17.10
CA ARG A 126 1.99 6.85 -18.39
C ARG A 126 1.60 8.32 -18.25
N GLY A 127 2.58 9.20 -18.26
CA GLY A 127 2.39 10.64 -18.13
C GLY A 127 1.98 11.33 -19.44
N PRO A 128 1.74 12.66 -19.39
CA PRO A 128 1.29 13.43 -20.55
C PRO A 128 2.29 13.47 -21.72
N GLU A 129 3.59 13.31 -21.44
CA GLU A 129 4.65 13.34 -22.47
C GLU A 129 5.05 11.93 -22.94
N ALA A 130 4.25 10.91 -22.65
CA ALA A 130 4.41 9.57 -23.21
C ALA A 130 3.94 9.52 -24.66
N THR A 131 4.86 9.26 -25.59
CA THR A 131 4.57 9.13 -27.02
C THR A 131 3.92 7.81 -27.41
N GLU A 132 3.99 6.78 -26.55
CA GLU A 132 3.53 5.42 -26.85
C GLU A 132 2.67 4.85 -25.73
N THR A 133 1.87 3.82 -26.05
CA THR A 133 1.15 3.01 -25.06
C THR A 133 1.99 1.83 -24.56
N ARG A 134 3.18 1.60 -25.11
CA ARG A 134 4.11 0.55 -24.68
C ARG A 134 5.36 1.15 -24.06
N LYS A 135 5.86 0.51 -23.01
CA LYS A 135 7.14 0.84 -22.37
C LYS A 135 7.73 -0.42 -21.78
N THR A 136 8.97 -0.74 -22.15
CA THR A 136 9.79 -1.69 -21.39
C THR A 136 10.51 -0.90 -20.31
N TYR A 137 10.21 -1.22 -19.06
CA TYR A 137 11.02 -0.81 -17.92
C TYR A 137 12.13 -1.84 -17.75
N ARG A 138 13.22 -1.45 -17.10
CA ARG A 138 14.26 -2.38 -16.68
C ARG A 138 14.44 -2.27 -15.19
N TYR A 139 14.59 -3.41 -14.53
CA TYR A 139 14.87 -3.49 -13.10
C TYR A 139 16.03 -4.46 -12.87
N TRP A 140 16.55 -4.46 -11.65
CA TRP A 140 17.63 -5.34 -11.26
C TRP A 140 17.39 -5.94 -9.89
N VAL A 141 18.01 -7.09 -9.67
CA VAL A 141 18.03 -7.82 -8.41
C VAL A 141 19.49 -8.09 -8.08
N ALA A 142 19.93 -7.69 -6.90
CA ALA A 142 21.29 -7.89 -6.42
C ALA A 142 21.29 -8.72 -5.14
N VAL A 143 22.08 -9.79 -5.11
CA VAL A 143 22.39 -10.54 -3.90
C VAL A 143 23.67 -9.97 -3.31
N THR A 144 23.66 -9.66 -2.01
CA THR A 144 24.77 -9.02 -1.30
C THR A 144 25.12 -9.79 -0.04
N GLU A 145 26.40 -9.74 0.38
CA GLU A 145 26.70 -9.89 1.81
C GLU A 145 26.24 -8.60 2.50
N ARG A 146 25.42 -8.74 3.54
CA ARG A 146 24.69 -7.63 4.15
C ARG A 146 25.63 -6.48 4.52
N ASN A 147 25.32 -5.29 4.03
CA ASN A 147 26.05 -4.05 4.29
C ASN A 147 27.54 -4.08 3.88
N LYS A 148 27.94 -4.98 2.97
CA LYS A 148 29.35 -5.12 2.54
C LYS A 148 29.52 -5.09 1.03
N SER A 149 29.22 -6.19 0.34
CA SER A 149 29.62 -6.42 -1.05
C SER A 149 28.50 -7.04 -1.87
N VAL A 150 28.45 -6.70 -3.16
CA VAL A 150 27.56 -7.34 -4.13
C VAL A 150 28.17 -8.67 -4.55
N LEU A 151 27.45 -9.77 -4.35
CA LEU A 151 27.85 -11.13 -4.74
C LEU A 151 27.40 -11.44 -6.16
N ALA A 152 26.19 -11.01 -6.53
CA ALA A 152 25.64 -11.13 -7.87
C ALA A 152 24.65 -9.97 -8.13
N LYS A 153 24.53 -9.54 -9.38
CA LYS A 153 23.49 -8.60 -9.83
C LYS A 153 23.00 -9.01 -11.22
N GLU A 154 21.70 -9.20 -11.34
CA GLU A 154 21.02 -9.52 -12.61
C GLU A 154 20.03 -8.41 -12.98
N TYR A 155 19.77 -8.27 -14.28
CA TYR A 155 18.86 -7.28 -14.85
C TYR A 155 17.71 -8.00 -15.56
N PHE A 156 16.52 -7.44 -15.44
CA PHE A 156 15.26 -7.99 -15.93
C PHE A 156 14.49 -6.91 -16.68
N ASP A 157 13.92 -7.28 -17.81
CA ASP A 157 13.05 -6.41 -18.59
C ASP A 157 11.59 -6.64 -18.20
N LEU A 158 10.85 -5.54 -18.03
CA LEU A 158 9.45 -5.50 -17.64
C LEU A 158 8.65 -4.80 -18.76
N PRO A 159 8.22 -5.54 -19.80
CA PRO A 159 7.47 -5.00 -20.92
C PRO A 159 6.00 -4.74 -20.54
N ILE A 160 5.57 -3.49 -20.65
CA ILE A 160 4.22 -3.04 -20.26
C ILE A 160 3.48 -2.45 -21.45
N THR A 161 2.21 -2.79 -21.57
CA THR A 161 1.24 -2.11 -22.45
C THR A 161 0.17 -1.46 -21.59
N PHE A 162 0.06 -0.14 -21.66
CA PHE A 162 -0.98 0.64 -21.00
C PHE A 162 -2.30 0.49 -21.78
N PRO A 163 -3.43 0.21 -21.09
CA PRO A 163 -4.73 0.10 -21.75
C PRO A 163 -5.19 1.48 -22.24
N ALA A 164 -5.97 1.52 -23.33
CA ALA A 164 -6.52 2.78 -23.86
C ALA A 164 -7.44 3.52 -22.85
N SER A 165 -8.03 2.79 -21.89
CA SER A 165 -8.89 3.31 -20.83
C SER A 165 -8.16 3.88 -19.62
N GLY A 166 -6.82 3.90 -19.58
CA GLY A 166 -6.09 4.32 -18.39
C GLY A 166 -4.64 4.76 -18.61
N ASP A 167 -4.11 5.41 -17.57
CA ASP A 167 -2.72 5.85 -17.45
C ASP A 167 -1.89 4.93 -16.54
N ARG A 168 -2.50 3.95 -15.86
CA ARG A 168 -1.86 3.12 -14.83
C ARG A 168 -1.98 1.62 -15.09
N VAL A 169 -0.93 0.89 -14.72
CA VAL A 169 -0.86 -0.57 -14.70
C VAL A 169 -0.21 -1.02 -13.40
N TYR A 170 -0.73 -2.07 -12.79
CA TYR A 170 -0.02 -2.82 -11.75
C TYR A 170 0.52 -4.10 -12.36
N ALA A 171 1.78 -4.43 -12.08
CA ALA A 171 2.44 -5.64 -12.56
C ALA A 171 3.10 -6.38 -11.39
N THR A 172 3.01 -7.71 -11.40
CA THR A 172 3.54 -8.58 -10.34
C THR A 172 4.53 -9.55 -10.94
N GLU A 173 5.82 -9.35 -10.66
CA GLU A 173 6.89 -10.24 -11.13
C GLU A 173 7.24 -11.30 -10.08
N LYS A 174 7.44 -12.55 -10.53
CA LYS A 174 7.74 -13.69 -9.65
C LYS A 174 9.09 -14.31 -10.00
N LEU A 175 10.08 -14.02 -9.17
CA LEU A 175 11.45 -14.54 -9.27
C LEU A 175 11.49 -15.94 -8.65
N GLN A 176 11.44 -16.97 -9.50
CA GLN A 176 11.09 -18.33 -9.06
C GLN A 176 12.17 -19.06 -8.23
N THR A 177 13.46 -18.79 -8.42
CA THR A 177 14.52 -19.31 -7.55
C THR A 177 15.77 -18.44 -7.60
N ILE A 178 15.96 -17.57 -6.62
CA ILE A 178 17.28 -17.01 -6.29
C ILE A 178 18.01 -18.05 -5.45
N THR A 179 19.18 -18.50 -5.92
CA THR A 179 20.02 -19.48 -5.20
C THR A 179 21.21 -18.76 -4.58
N ILE A 180 21.31 -18.80 -3.26
CA ILE A 180 22.44 -18.18 -2.53
C ILE A 180 23.32 -19.30 -1.95
N PRO A 181 24.57 -19.46 -2.45
CA PRO A 181 25.48 -20.45 -1.93
C PRO A 181 25.86 -20.12 -0.48
N ARG A 182 25.96 -21.15 0.35
CA ARG A 182 26.46 -21.04 1.73
C ARG A 182 27.86 -21.64 1.77
N ALA A 183 28.79 -20.97 2.45
CA ALA A 183 30.13 -21.52 2.69
C ALA A 183 30.05 -22.75 3.61
N GLU A 184 29.21 -22.68 4.64
CA GLU A 184 29.01 -23.74 5.63
C GLU A 184 27.53 -23.88 6.04
N ALA A 185 27.16 -25.02 6.62
CA ALA A 185 25.82 -25.31 7.14
C ALA A 185 25.33 -24.27 8.17
N THR A 186 26.27 -23.72 8.95
CA THR A 186 26.12 -22.68 9.97
C THR A 186 25.92 -21.28 9.41
N THR A 187 26.13 -21.07 8.11
CA THR A 187 25.96 -19.76 7.46
C THR A 187 24.48 -19.35 7.49
N SER A 188 24.15 -18.44 8.40
CA SER A 188 22.83 -17.83 8.49
C SER A 188 22.58 -16.92 7.30
N GLY A 189 21.45 -17.08 6.61
CA GLY A 189 21.09 -16.19 5.52
C GLY A 189 20.70 -14.78 5.96
N SER A 190 20.55 -14.51 7.25
CA SER A 190 20.58 -13.13 7.76
C SER A 190 21.91 -12.40 7.49
N ASN A 191 22.96 -13.10 7.07
CA ASN A 191 24.20 -12.51 6.56
C ASN A 191 24.07 -12.02 5.12
N PHE A 192 22.99 -12.34 4.41
CA PHE A 192 22.72 -11.90 3.04
C PHE A 192 21.55 -10.92 2.96
N GLU A 193 21.58 -10.07 1.95
CA GLU A 193 20.50 -9.16 1.61
C GLU A 193 20.28 -9.14 0.10
N VAL A 194 19.01 -9.23 -0.31
CA VAL A 194 18.54 -9.13 -1.69
C VAL A 194 17.98 -7.72 -1.89
N LEU A 195 18.67 -6.93 -2.72
CA LEU A 195 18.27 -5.57 -3.09
C LEU A 195 17.59 -5.59 -4.45
N ILE A 196 16.53 -4.79 -4.58
CA ILE A 196 15.75 -4.63 -5.82
C ILE A 196 15.61 -3.15 -6.14
N GLY A 197 15.67 -2.80 -7.42
CA GLY A 197 15.44 -1.43 -7.88
C GLY A 197 15.26 -1.37 -9.38
N PHE A 198 14.67 -0.27 -9.87
CA PHE A 198 14.68 0.05 -11.29
C PHE A 198 16.11 0.36 -11.77
N ASP A 199 16.38 0.13 -13.06
CA ASP A 199 17.57 0.59 -13.75
C ASP A 199 17.38 2.09 -14.06
N VAL A 200 17.75 2.93 -13.08
CA VAL A 200 17.53 4.38 -13.08
C VAL A 200 18.78 5.14 -13.49
N THR A 201 18.61 6.30 -14.13
CA THR A 201 19.73 7.19 -14.42
C THR A 201 20.23 7.89 -13.14
N PRO A 202 21.45 8.47 -13.13
CA PRO A 202 21.96 9.23 -11.99
C PRO A 202 21.03 10.39 -11.57
N GLU A 203 20.37 11.03 -12.52
CA GLU A 203 19.43 12.14 -12.29
C GLU A 203 18.15 11.64 -11.63
N MET A 204 17.61 10.50 -12.09
CA MET A 204 16.48 9.83 -11.44
C MET A 204 16.83 9.42 -10.00
N ALA A 205 18.03 8.86 -9.78
CA ALA A 205 18.51 8.48 -8.47
C ALA A 205 18.66 9.69 -7.52
N ALA A 206 19.17 10.83 -8.02
CA ALA A 206 19.24 12.08 -7.27
C ALA A 206 17.84 12.62 -6.94
N PHE A 207 16.92 12.68 -7.92
CA PHE A 207 15.53 13.08 -7.72
C PHE A 207 14.84 12.22 -6.63
N ASN A 208 15.10 10.92 -6.64
CA ASN A 208 14.57 10.00 -5.65
C ASN A 208 15.15 10.27 -4.25
N ARG A 209 16.48 10.42 -4.15
CA ARG A 209 17.22 10.69 -2.90
C ARG A 209 16.78 12.00 -2.22
N ASP A 210 16.51 13.04 -3.01
CA ASP A 210 16.00 14.33 -2.54
C ASP A 210 14.56 14.23 -1.96
N GLY A 211 13.91 13.07 -2.03
CA GLY A 211 12.53 12.88 -1.59
C GLY A 211 11.49 13.63 -2.45
N LYS A 212 11.90 14.13 -3.62
CA LYS A 212 11.03 14.87 -4.53
C LYS A 212 9.85 13.99 -4.98
N ARG A 213 8.67 14.61 -5.03
CA ARG A 213 7.41 14.01 -5.49
C ARG A 213 6.51 15.10 -6.02
N PHE A 214 5.75 14.81 -7.08
CA PHE A 214 4.76 15.76 -7.58
C PHE A 214 3.65 15.95 -6.55
N ARG A 215 3.58 17.14 -5.95
CA ARG A 215 2.48 17.51 -5.05
C ARG A 215 1.31 18.01 -5.90
N VAL A 216 0.29 17.17 -6.07
CA VAL A 216 -0.89 17.47 -6.92
C VAL A 216 -1.63 18.77 -6.53
N ASN A 217 -1.48 19.24 -5.29
CA ASN A 217 -2.24 20.38 -4.75
C ASN A 217 -1.47 21.73 -4.66
N ALA A 218 -0.40 21.93 -5.43
CA ALA A 218 0.32 23.22 -5.43
C ALA A 218 -0.46 24.40 -6.08
N GLY A 219 -1.58 24.14 -6.76
CA GLY A 219 -2.41 25.18 -7.42
C GLY A 219 -3.55 25.76 -6.58
N GLN A 220 -4.03 25.06 -5.55
CA GLN A 220 -5.26 25.45 -4.82
C GLN A 220 -5.04 26.61 -3.83
N ALA A 221 -3.80 26.85 -3.39
CA ALA A 221 -3.48 27.98 -2.51
C ALA A 221 -3.52 29.34 -3.24
N ALA A 222 -3.16 29.38 -4.53
CA ALA A 222 -3.06 30.62 -5.30
C ALA A 222 -4.43 31.26 -5.61
N GLN A 223 -5.46 30.44 -5.85
CA GLN A 223 -6.80 30.94 -6.17
C GLN A 223 -7.54 31.50 -4.93
N ALA A 224 -7.21 31.02 -3.72
CA ALA A 224 -7.79 31.54 -2.48
C ALA A 224 -7.35 32.98 -2.16
N GLN A 225 -6.16 33.41 -2.60
CA GLN A 225 -5.64 34.76 -2.33
C GLN A 225 -6.13 35.83 -3.32
N GLN A 226 -6.62 35.46 -4.51
CA GLN A 226 -7.15 36.42 -5.49
C GLN A 226 -8.63 36.76 -5.28
N ALA A 227 -9.40 35.91 -4.59
CA ALA A 227 -10.81 36.16 -4.27
C ALA A 227 -11.04 37.11 -3.07
N GLY A 228 -9.97 37.55 -2.39
CA GLY A 228 -10.04 38.21 -1.07
C GLY A 228 -10.02 39.75 -1.05
N THR A 229 -9.93 40.43 -2.19
CA THR A 229 -9.77 41.90 -2.25
C THR A 229 -11.06 42.58 -2.73
N PRO A 230 -11.96 43.03 -1.84
CA PRO A 230 -13.07 43.89 -2.23
C PRO A 230 -12.55 45.27 -2.68
N PRO A 231 -13.17 45.91 -3.69
CA PRO A 231 -12.78 47.24 -4.13
C PRO A 231 -13.11 48.27 -3.03
N LYS A 232 -12.16 49.18 -2.76
CA LYS A 232 -12.43 50.34 -1.91
C LYS A 232 -13.37 51.30 -2.63
N GLN A 233 -14.41 51.74 -1.92
CA GLN A 233 -15.22 52.91 -2.25
C GLN A 233 -14.55 54.17 -1.70
#